data_AF-A0AAE0RJ32-F1
#
_entry.id   AF-A0AAE0RJ32-F1
#
_cell.length_a   1.000
_cell.length_b   1.000
_cell.length_c   1.000
_cell.angle_alpha   90.00
_cell.angle_beta   90.00
_cell.angle_gamma   90.00
#
_symmetry.space_group_name_H-M   'P 1'
#
loop_
_entity.id
_entity.type
_entity.pdbx_description
1 polymer ?
#
loop_
_entity_poly.entity_id
_entity_poly.type
_entity_poly.pdbx_seq_one_letter_code
_entity_poly.pdbx_strand_id
1 'polypeptide(L)'
;MRFNQKREEHRVTYKSGGRSTQVDYILCRRGNLKEISDCKVVVGESVARQHRMVVCRMTLMVCKKKRSEIEKKTKWWKLKKEECCEEFRQKLRQALGGQVVLPDDWETTAEVIRETGRKVLSVSSGRRKEDKETWWWNEEVQDSIQRKRLAKKKWDMDRTEENRQEYKELQRRVKREVSKAKQKAYDELYTSKLELLRIEMEGCSQVRRVYRGDGRNTLRS
;
A
#
# COMPACT_ATOMS: atom_id res chain seq x y z
N MET A 1 33.28 -18.33 -14.06
CA MET A 1 33.71 -16.99 -13.62
C MET A 1 35.23 -16.98 -13.62
N ARG A 2 35.87 -16.22 -14.51
CA ARG A 2 37.32 -15.99 -14.41
C ARG A 2 37.53 -14.87 -13.40
N PHE A 3 38.08 -15.20 -12.23
CA PHE A 3 38.46 -14.19 -11.25
C PHE A 3 39.83 -13.64 -11.64
N ASN A 4 39.85 -12.47 -12.27
CA ASN A 4 41.10 -11.76 -12.51
C ASN A 4 41.66 -11.29 -11.16
N GLN A 5 42.96 -11.53 -10.93
CA GLN A 5 43.64 -11.10 -9.71
C GLN A 5 43.68 -9.56 -9.66
N LYS A 6 42.78 -8.96 -8.88
CA LYS A 6 42.76 -7.51 -8.68
C LYS A 6 43.92 -7.08 -7.79
N ARG A 7 44.60 -5.99 -8.16
CA ARG A 7 45.55 -5.27 -7.31
C ARG A 7 44.90 -4.90 -5.98
N GLU A 8 45.68 -4.90 -4.90
CA GLU A 8 45.19 -4.64 -3.55
C GLU A 8 44.47 -3.28 -3.44
N GLU A 9 45.00 -2.26 -4.11
CA GLU A 9 44.39 -0.93 -4.18
C GLU A 9 42.96 -0.92 -4.73
N HIS A 10 42.63 -1.88 -5.60
CA HIS A 10 41.31 -2.01 -6.22
C HIS A 10 40.35 -2.88 -5.38
N ARG A 11 40.80 -3.39 -4.22
CA ARG A 11 40.00 -4.15 -3.24
C ARG A 11 39.68 -3.31 -1.99
N VAL A 12 40.55 -2.37 -1.65
CA VAL A 12 40.39 -1.49 -0.48
C VAL A 12 39.19 -0.56 -0.68
N THR A 13 38.21 -0.64 0.22
CA THR A 13 37.02 0.23 0.22
C THR A 13 37.11 1.32 1.30
N TYR A 14 37.97 1.17 2.30
CA TYR A 14 38.17 2.15 3.37
C TYR A 14 39.66 2.45 3.60
N LYS A 15 40.00 3.73 3.75
CA LYS A 15 41.35 4.20 4.11
C LYS A 15 41.29 5.28 5.19
N SER A 16 42.03 5.08 6.28
CA SER A 16 42.20 6.08 7.34
C SER A 16 43.51 5.86 8.09
N GLY A 17 44.25 6.93 8.37
CA GLY A 17 45.46 6.88 9.21
C GLY A 17 46.50 5.83 8.79
N GLY A 18 46.74 5.67 7.48
CA GLY A 18 47.68 4.67 6.94
C GLY A 18 47.15 3.23 6.91
N ARG A 19 45.96 2.96 7.47
CA ARG A 19 45.28 1.67 7.41
C ARG A 19 44.35 1.60 6.22
N SER A 20 44.32 0.45 5.57
CA SER A 20 43.50 0.15 4.40
C SER A 20 42.72 -1.14 4.64
N THR A 21 41.39 -1.10 4.56
CA THR A 21 40.53 -2.28 4.80
C THR A 21 39.42 -2.39 3.75
N GLN A 22 38.81 -3.58 3.68
CA GLN A 22 37.61 -3.85 2.90
C GLN A 22 36.42 -4.01 3.86
N VAL A 23 35.53 -3.02 3.88
CA VAL A 23 34.37 -2.98 4.80
C VAL A 23 33.04 -2.82 4.07
N ASP A 24 33.07 -2.43 2.80
CA ASP A 24 31.88 -2.21 1.99
C ASP A 24 31.63 -3.42 1.07
N TYR A 25 30.44 -4.00 1.17
CA TYR A 25 30.05 -5.20 0.44
C TYR A 25 28.69 -5.03 -0.23
N ILE A 26 28.55 -5.58 -1.43
CA ILE A 26 27.26 -5.72 -2.10
C ILE A 26 26.83 -7.17 -1.97
N LEU A 27 25.83 -7.41 -1.11
CA LEU A 27 25.30 -8.75 -0.86
C LEU A 27 24.28 -9.11 -1.93
N CYS A 28 24.38 -10.34 -2.45
CA CYS A 28 23.43 -10.89 -3.41
C CYS A 28 23.10 -12.34 -3.04
N ARG A 29 21.92 -12.81 -3.45
CA ARG A 29 21.54 -14.21 -3.27
C ARG A 29 22.39 -15.09 -4.18
N ARG A 30 22.73 -16.30 -3.71
CA ARG A 30 23.56 -17.27 -4.48
C ARG A 30 23.00 -17.56 -5.88
N GLY A 31 21.66 -17.61 -6.03
CA GLY A 31 21.01 -17.81 -7.33
C GLY A 31 21.19 -16.66 -8.32
N ASN A 32 21.38 -15.43 -7.83
CA ASN A 32 21.55 -14.22 -8.64
C ASN A 32 23.04 -13.91 -8.93
N LEU A 33 23.98 -14.70 -8.42
CA LEU A 33 25.42 -14.50 -8.71
C LEU A 33 25.73 -14.56 -10.21
N LYS A 34 24.95 -15.33 -10.98
CA LYS A 34 25.08 -15.43 -12.44
C LYS A 34 24.69 -14.13 -13.17
N GLU A 35 23.91 -13.27 -12.52
CA GLU A 35 23.44 -11.98 -13.07
C GLU A 35 24.44 -10.86 -12.83
N ILE A 36 25.45 -11.09 -11.98
CA ILE A 36 26.52 -10.13 -11.71
C ILE A 36 27.61 -10.27 -12.75
N SER A 37 27.84 -9.17 -13.48
CA SER A 37 28.82 -9.10 -14.56
C SER A 37 30.17 -8.54 -14.12
N ASP A 38 30.18 -7.53 -13.24
CA ASP A 38 31.40 -6.94 -12.69
C ASP A 38 31.11 -6.29 -11.33
N CYS A 39 32.13 -6.21 -10.48
CA CYS A 39 32.09 -5.47 -9.22
C CYS A 39 33.46 -4.82 -8.99
N LYS A 40 33.53 -3.49 -8.97
CA LYS A 40 34.78 -2.72 -8.88
C LYS A 40 34.71 -1.60 -7.85
N VAL A 41 35.85 -1.29 -7.26
CA VAL A 41 36.02 -0.11 -6.41
C VAL A 41 36.52 1.05 -7.27
N VAL A 42 35.90 2.22 -7.13
CA VAL A 42 36.33 3.44 -7.82
C VAL A 42 37.38 4.15 -6.97
N VAL A 43 38.58 4.33 -7.54
CA VAL A 43 39.78 4.83 -6.83
C VAL A 43 40.03 6.34 -7.05
N GLY A 44 39.24 7.00 -7.90
CA GLY A 44 39.34 8.45 -8.20
C GLY A 44 38.74 9.37 -7.12
N GLU A 45 39.02 10.68 -7.23
CA GLU A 45 38.66 11.72 -6.24
C GLU A 45 37.22 11.56 -5.73
N SER A 46 37.14 11.45 -4.41
CA SER A 46 36.09 10.77 -3.67
C SER A 46 35.18 11.78 -2.96
N VAL A 47 33.86 11.63 -3.15
CA VAL A 47 32.81 12.36 -2.40
C VAL A 47 32.95 12.17 -0.87
N ALA A 48 33.67 11.14 -0.42
CA ALA A 48 34.02 10.91 0.99
C ALA A 48 35.54 10.66 1.14
N ARG A 49 36.20 11.31 2.11
CA ARG A 49 37.67 11.25 2.30
C ARG A 49 38.22 9.87 2.73
N GLN A 50 37.37 8.99 3.26
CA GLN A 50 37.78 7.70 3.84
C GLN A 50 37.20 6.48 3.11
N HIS A 51 35.97 6.57 2.60
CA HIS A 51 35.30 5.47 1.91
C HIS A 51 35.39 5.62 0.39
N ARG A 52 35.59 4.49 -0.29
CA ARG A 52 35.64 4.37 -1.75
C ARG A 52 34.39 3.68 -2.24
N MET A 53 33.84 4.18 -3.34
CA MET A 53 32.59 3.67 -3.90
C MET A 53 32.79 2.28 -4.50
N VAL A 54 31.92 1.33 -4.11
CA VAL A 54 31.82 0.00 -4.73
C VAL A 54 30.69 0.02 -5.76
N VAL A 55 31.02 -0.34 -6.99
CA VAL A 55 30.08 -0.35 -8.13
C VAL A 55 29.93 -1.78 -8.62
N CYS A 56 28.71 -2.31 -8.58
CA CYS A 56 28.36 -3.61 -9.15
C CYS A 56 27.50 -3.43 -10.40
N ARG A 57 27.92 -4.02 -11.51
CA ARG A 57 27.13 -4.13 -12.74
C ARG A 57 26.38 -5.45 -12.72
N MET A 58 25.06 -5.39 -12.62
CA MET A 58 24.17 -6.56 -12.64
C MET A 58 23.12 -6.44 -13.74
N THR A 59 22.78 -7.57 -14.37
CA THR A 59 21.75 -7.68 -15.39
C THR A 59 20.56 -8.44 -14.81
N LEU A 60 19.54 -7.70 -14.37
CA LEU A 60 18.33 -8.28 -13.81
C LEU A 60 17.33 -8.53 -14.95
N MET A 61 16.95 -9.80 -15.16
CA MET A 61 15.82 -10.11 -16.03
C MET A 61 14.52 -9.81 -15.27
N VAL A 62 13.88 -8.68 -15.60
CA VAL A 62 12.53 -8.39 -15.10
C VAL A 62 11.54 -9.25 -15.88
N CYS A 63 11.40 -10.51 -15.50
CA CYS A 63 10.28 -11.32 -15.93
C CYS A 63 9.01 -10.70 -15.33
N LYS A 64 8.29 -9.90 -16.11
CA LYS A 64 6.91 -9.52 -15.78
C LYS A 64 6.13 -10.83 -15.70
N LYS A 65 5.93 -11.36 -14.49
CA LYS A 65 5.03 -12.50 -14.28
C LYS A 65 3.72 -12.15 -14.97
N LYS A 66 3.30 -12.96 -15.94
CA LYS A 66 1.94 -12.86 -16.48
C LYS A 66 1.03 -12.96 -15.27
N ARG A 67 0.29 -11.89 -15.00
CA ARG A 67 -0.68 -11.88 -13.91
C ARG A 67 -1.67 -12.98 -14.22
N SER A 68 -1.82 -13.93 -13.30
CA SER A 68 -2.80 -15.01 -13.42
C SER A 68 -4.17 -14.40 -13.71
N GLU A 69 -4.93 -15.03 -14.59
CA GLU A 69 -6.31 -14.63 -14.84
C GLU A 69 -7.09 -14.77 -13.53
N ILE A 70 -7.50 -13.64 -12.95
CA ILE A 70 -8.21 -13.65 -11.67
C ILE A 70 -9.68 -13.97 -11.98
N GLU A 71 -10.21 -14.96 -11.28
CA GLU A 71 -11.58 -15.40 -11.46
C GLU A 71 -12.58 -14.27 -11.18
N LYS A 72 -13.51 -14.05 -12.11
CA LYS A 72 -14.54 -13.02 -12.02
C LYS A 72 -15.61 -13.46 -11.01
N LYS A 73 -15.86 -12.65 -9.98
CA LYS A 73 -16.88 -12.96 -8.95
C LYS A 73 -18.16 -12.15 -9.14
N THR A 74 -19.31 -12.80 -9.02
CA THR A 74 -20.63 -12.15 -8.96
C THR A 74 -20.72 -11.22 -7.75
N LYS A 75 -21.27 -10.02 -7.94
CA LYS A 75 -21.37 -8.99 -6.89
C LYS A 75 -22.58 -9.20 -5.98
N TRP A 76 -22.59 -10.30 -5.21
CA TRP A 76 -23.72 -10.67 -4.33
C TRP A 76 -24.16 -9.57 -3.36
N TRP A 77 -23.24 -8.71 -2.91
CA TRP A 77 -23.56 -7.58 -2.02
C TRP A 77 -24.55 -6.56 -2.61
N LYS A 78 -24.75 -6.54 -3.94
CA LYS A 78 -25.78 -5.70 -4.57
C LYS A 78 -27.20 -6.11 -4.19
N LEU A 79 -27.41 -7.35 -3.72
CA LEU A 79 -28.71 -7.81 -3.21
C LEU A 79 -29.17 -7.06 -1.96
N LYS A 80 -28.28 -6.31 -1.30
CA LYS A 80 -28.66 -5.39 -0.21
C LYS A 80 -29.51 -4.22 -0.69
N LYS A 81 -29.53 -3.93 -2.00
CA LYS A 81 -30.39 -2.91 -2.60
C LYS A 81 -31.69 -3.58 -3.04
N GLU A 82 -32.82 -3.00 -2.64
CA GLU A 82 -34.15 -3.56 -2.92
C GLU A 82 -34.38 -3.72 -4.42
N GLU A 83 -34.12 -2.68 -5.22
CA GLU A 83 -34.26 -2.70 -6.68
C GLU A 83 -33.51 -3.87 -7.34
N CYS A 84 -32.25 -4.11 -6.94
CA CYS A 84 -31.44 -5.21 -7.47
C CYS A 84 -31.93 -6.58 -6.99
N CYS A 85 -32.48 -6.65 -5.77
CA CYS A 85 -33.04 -7.86 -5.20
C CYS A 85 -34.33 -8.27 -5.92
N GLU A 86 -35.23 -7.31 -6.16
CA GLU A 86 -36.49 -7.51 -6.89
C GLU A 86 -36.23 -7.93 -8.34
N GLU A 87 -35.35 -7.21 -9.05
CA GLU A 87 -34.99 -7.57 -10.43
C GLU A 87 -34.39 -8.97 -10.52
N PHE A 88 -33.53 -9.33 -9.55
CA PHE A 88 -32.95 -10.67 -9.47
C PHE A 88 -34.02 -11.74 -9.22
N ARG A 89 -34.92 -11.52 -8.26
CA ARG A 89 -36.03 -12.43 -7.96
C ARG A 89 -36.96 -12.63 -9.16
N GLN A 90 -37.29 -11.56 -9.87
CA GLN A 90 -38.16 -11.62 -11.04
C GLN A 90 -37.50 -12.44 -12.16
N LYS A 91 -36.24 -12.16 -12.48
CA LYS A 91 -35.50 -12.91 -13.52
C LYS A 91 -35.23 -14.35 -13.11
N LEU A 92 -35.01 -14.62 -11.83
CA LEU A 92 -34.82 -15.97 -11.32
C LEU A 92 -36.12 -16.79 -11.44
N ARG A 93 -37.27 -16.20 -11.08
CA ARG A 93 -38.58 -16.87 -11.29
C ARG A 93 -38.85 -17.14 -12.76
N GLN A 94 -38.53 -16.19 -13.65
CA GLN A 94 -38.67 -16.41 -15.10
C GLN A 94 -37.77 -17.55 -15.59
N ALA A 95 -36.52 -17.60 -15.15
CA ALA A 95 -35.57 -18.65 -15.54
C ALA A 95 -35.96 -20.04 -15.01
N LEU A 96 -36.66 -20.10 -13.87
CA LEU A 96 -37.18 -21.33 -13.28
C LEU A 96 -38.63 -21.66 -13.72
N GLY A 97 -39.12 -21.01 -14.77
CA GLY A 97 -40.44 -21.31 -15.35
C GLY A 97 -41.63 -20.97 -14.45
N GLY A 98 -41.46 -20.07 -13.47
CA GLY A 98 -42.53 -19.65 -12.56
C GLY A 98 -42.96 -20.71 -11.54
N GLN A 99 -42.20 -21.81 -11.39
CA GLN A 99 -42.50 -22.82 -10.39
C GLN A 99 -42.38 -22.25 -8.97
N VAL A 100 -43.38 -22.54 -8.13
CA VAL A 100 -43.40 -22.18 -6.70
C VAL A 100 -42.44 -23.07 -5.90
N VAL A 101 -42.19 -24.29 -6.41
CA VAL A 101 -41.31 -25.30 -5.81
C VAL A 101 -40.07 -25.44 -6.69
N LEU A 102 -38.89 -25.38 -6.07
CA LEU A 102 -37.63 -25.56 -6.79
C LEU A 102 -37.49 -27.01 -7.27
N PRO A 103 -36.87 -27.24 -8.45
CA PRO A 103 -36.51 -28.59 -8.88
C PRO A 103 -35.66 -29.30 -7.81
N ASP A 104 -35.86 -30.60 -7.65
CA ASP A 104 -35.12 -31.44 -6.68
C ASP A 104 -33.61 -31.54 -7.05
N ASP A 105 -33.28 -31.19 -8.30
CA ASP A 105 -31.91 -31.09 -8.78
C ASP A 105 -31.26 -29.75 -8.37
N TRP A 106 -30.46 -29.84 -7.31
CA TRP A 106 -29.70 -28.73 -6.76
C TRP A 106 -28.61 -28.21 -7.71
N GLU A 107 -27.97 -29.07 -8.53
CA GLU A 107 -26.87 -28.64 -9.40
C GLU A 107 -27.40 -27.69 -10.49
N THR A 108 -28.47 -28.12 -11.16
CA THR A 108 -29.16 -27.31 -12.17
C THR A 108 -29.72 -26.03 -11.57
N THR A 109 -30.35 -26.10 -10.38
CA THR A 109 -30.87 -24.91 -9.69
C THR A 109 -29.75 -23.93 -9.32
N ALA A 110 -28.62 -24.43 -8.81
CA ALA A 110 -27.46 -23.61 -8.48
C ALA A 110 -26.81 -22.99 -9.72
N GLU A 111 -26.82 -23.67 -10.88
CA GLU A 111 -26.37 -23.09 -12.15
C GLU A 111 -27.25 -21.93 -12.60
N VAL A 112 -28.57 -22.11 -12.58
CA VAL A 112 -29.53 -21.06 -12.94
C VAL A 112 -29.38 -19.85 -12.02
N ILE A 113 -29.20 -20.06 -10.71
CA ILE A 113 -28.95 -18.99 -9.74
C ILE A 113 -27.64 -18.25 -10.05
N ARG A 114 -26.55 -18.99 -10.30
CA ARG A 114 -25.24 -18.40 -10.62
C ARG A 114 -25.29 -17.59 -11.92
N GLU A 115 -25.97 -18.10 -12.95
CA GLU A 115 -26.08 -17.44 -14.24
C GLU A 115 -26.96 -16.19 -14.18
N THR A 116 -28.12 -16.29 -13.55
CA THR A 116 -29.00 -15.15 -13.28
C THR A 116 -28.26 -14.08 -12.47
N GLY A 117 -27.50 -14.51 -11.45
CA GLY A 117 -26.69 -13.61 -10.63
C GLY A 117 -25.64 -12.87 -11.44
N ARG A 118 -24.95 -13.56 -12.37
CA ARG A 118 -23.98 -12.93 -13.29
C ARG A 118 -24.64 -11.91 -14.21
N LYS A 119 -25.84 -12.21 -14.74
CA LYS A 119 -26.60 -11.32 -15.65
C LYS A 119 -27.11 -10.06 -14.93
N VAL A 120 -27.69 -10.20 -13.74
CA VAL A 120 -28.33 -9.08 -13.01
C VAL A 120 -27.33 -8.29 -12.17
N LEU A 121 -26.56 -8.97 -11.32
CA LEU A 121 -25.67 -8.29 -10.36
C LEU A 121 -24.35 -7.84 -11.01
N SER A 122 -24.12 -8.27 -12.25
CA SER A 122 -22.86 -8.11 -12.98
C SER A 122 -21.69 -8.82 -12.30
N VAL A 123 -20.66 -9.10 -13.08
CA VAL A 123 -19.41 -9.66 -12.57
C VAL A 123 -18.41 -8.56 -12.20
N SER A 124 -17.68 -8.78 -11.10
CA SER A 124 -16.49 -8.01 -10.79
C SER A 124 -15.32 -8.51 -11.63
N SER A 125 -14.30 -7.66 -11.83
CA SER A 125 -13.07 -8.05 -12.54
C SER A 125 -12.20 -9.03 -11.75
N GLY A 126 -12.64 -9.49 -10.57
CA GLY A 126 -11.86 -10.32 -9.66
C GLY A 126 -10.69 -9.60 -8.98
N ARG A 127 -10.28 -8.45 -9.50
CA ARG A 127 -9.19 -7.65 -8.94
C ARG A 127 -9.57 -7.19 -7.54
N ARG A 128 -8.84 -7.70 -6.53
CA ARG A 128 -8.78 -7.06 -5.22
C ARG A 128 -8.32 -5.63 -5.48
N LYS A 129 -9.18 -4.65 -5.20
CA LYS A 129 -8.74 -3.26 -5.13
C LYS A 129 -7.71 -3.29 -4.02
N GLU A 130 -6.45 -2.97 -4.31
CA GLU A 130 -5.51 -2.70 -3.23
C GLU A 130 -6.20 -1.67 -2.34
N ASP A 131 -6.32 -2.00 -1.06
CA ASP A 131 -6.84 -1.09 -0.05
C ASP A 131 -5.89 0.09 -0.06
N LYS A 132 -6.25 1.10 -0.86
CA LYS A 132 -5.55 2.36 -0.85
C LYS A 132 -5.66 2.84 0.58
N GLU A 133 -4.54 3.21 1.19
CA GLU A 133 -4.52 3.86 2.49
C GLU A 133 -5.48 5.06 2.44
N THR A 134 -6.72 4.86 2.90
CA THR A 134 -7.79 5.87 2.92
C THR A 134 -7.92 6.52 4.28
N TRP A 135 -7.11 6.13 5.25
CA TRP A 135 -7.14 6.65 6.62
C TRP A 135 -6.73 8.14 6.71
N TRP A 136 -6.04 8.66 5.68
CA TRP A 136 -5.72 10.09 5.52
C TRP A 136 -6.62 10.81 4.49
N TRP A 137 -7.68 10.16 4.01
CA TRP A 137 -8.58 10.73 3.00
C TRP A 137 -9.56 11.72 3.63
N ASN A 138 -9.59 12.96 3.13
CA ASN A 138 -10.50 14.00 3.61
C ASN A 138 -11.21 14.72 2.44
N GLU A 139 -12.23 15.52 2.75
CA GLU A 139 -13.03 16.25 1.75
C GLU A 139 -12.18 17.25 0.95
N GLU A 140 -11.19 17.89 1.57
CA GLU A 140 -10.31 18.88 0.94
C GLU A 140 -9.38 18.24 -0.12
N VAL A 141 -8.84 17.04 0.16
CA VAL A 141 -8.07 16.24 -0.80
C VAL A 141 -8.97 15.80 -1.94
N GLN A 142 -10.22 15.42 -1.66
CA GLN A 142 -11.17 15.02 -2.69
C GLN A 142 -11.52 16.18 -3.63
N ASP A 143 -11.91 17.33 -3.09
CA ASP A 143 -12.25 18.53 -3.84
C ASP A 143 -11.06 19.04 -4.67
N SER A 144 -9.85 19.09 -4.07
CA SER A 144 -8.65 19.49 -4.81
C SER A 144 -8.32 18.54 -5.98
N ILE A 145 -8.50 17.23 -5.80
CA ILE A 145 -8.32 16.24 -6.89
C ILE A 145 -9.39 16.43 -7.98
N GLN A 146 -10.64 16.72 -7.62
CA GLN A 146 -11.71 16.99 -8.58
C GLN A 146 -11.41 18.25 -9.40
N ARG A 147 -11.03 19.36 -8.75
CA ARG A 147 -10.61 20.60 -9.44
C ARG A 147 -9.45 20.36 -10.40
N LYS A 148 -8.42 19.62 -9.98
CA LYS A 148 -7.31 19.24 -10.85
C LYS A 148 -7.76 18.42 -12.07
N ARG A 149 -8.75 17.52 -11.91
CA ARG A 149 -9.30 16.74 -13.04
C ARG A 149 -10.06 17.63 -14.02
N LEU A 150 -10.84 18.59 -13.53
CA LEU A 150 -11.55 19.55 -14.38
C LEU A 150 -10.56 20.41 -15.18
N ALA A 151 -9.52 20.94 -14.54
CA ALA A 151 -8.47 21.69 -15.23
C ALA A 151 -7.71 20.85 -16.25
N LYS A 152 -7.47 19.55 -15.95
CA LYS A 152 -6.87 18.64 -16.93
C LYS A 152 -7.78 18.46 -18.16
N LYS A 153 -9.08 18.26 -17.95
CA LYS A 153 -10.07 18.15 -19.04
C LYS A 153 -10.10 19.42 -19.90
N LYS A 154 -10.09 20.60 -19.26
CA LYS A 154 -10.04 21.91 -19.93
C LYS A 154 -8.75 22.06 -20.78
N TRP A 155 -7.60 21.71 -20.21
CA TRP A 155 -6.33 21.70 -20.95
C TRP A 155 -6.32 20.69 -22.11
N ASP A 156 -6.95 19.52 -21.94
CA ASP A 156 -7.04 18.51 -23.00
C ASP A 156 -7.88 18.98 -24.20
N MET A 157 -8.86 19.87 -23.98
CA MET A 157 -9.70 20.45 -25.04
C MET A 157 -8.97 21.58 -25.77
N ASP A 158 -8.56 22.62 -25.05
CA ASP A 158 -8.12 23.87 -25.70
C ASP A 158 -6.60 23.91 -25.94
N ARG A 159 -5.83 23.05 -25.27
CA ARG A 159 -4.35 22.95 -25.31
C ARG A 159 -3.57 24.27 -25.18
N THR A 160 -4.17 25.31 -24.61
CA THR A 160 -3.52 26.61 -24.33
C THR A 160 -2.51 26.51 -23.19
N GLU A 161 -1.54 27.44 -23.16
CA GLU A 161 -0.50 27.46 -22.13
C GLU A 161 -1.07 27.93 -20.77
N GLU A 162 -2.08 28.80 -20.77
CA GLU A 162 -2.78 29.24 -19.57
C GLU A 162 -3.45 28.04 -18.87
N ASN A 163 -4.18 27.21 -19.63
CA ASN A 163 -4.83 26.01 -19.09
C ASN A 163 -3.80 24.97 -18.61
N ARG A 164 -2.65 24.88 -19.28
CA ARG A 164 -1.54 24.02 -18.85
C ARG A 164 -0.96 24.50 -17.52
N GLN A 165 -0.79 25.80 -17.35
CA GLN A 165 -0.27 26.39 -16.12
C GLN A 165 -1.27 26.23 -14.96
N GLU A 166 -2.55 26.48 -15.20
CA GLU A 166 -3.66 26.25 -14.26
C GLU A 166 -3.66 24.78 -13.77
N TYR A 167 -3.54 23.82 -14.68
CA TYR A 167 -3.43 22.40 -14.35
C TYR A 167 -2.18 22.10 -13.49
N LYS A 168 -1.00 22.66 -13.83
CA LYS A 168 0.24 22.46 -13.06
C LYS A 168 0.12 23.02 -11.65
N GLU A 169 -0.50 24.18 -11.48
CA GLU A 169 -0.70 24.82 -10.18
C GLU A 169 -1.64 23.98 -9.30
N LEU A 170 -2.76 23.52 -9.86
CA LEU A 170 -3.67 22.61 -9.17
C LEU A 170 -3.01 21.27 -8.86
N GLN A 171 -2.13 20.77 -9.72
CA GLN A 171 -1.34 19.57 -9.45
C GLN A 171 -0.41 19.76 -8.24
N ARG A 172 0.27 20.91 -8.13
CA ARG A 172 1.10 21.26 -6.95
C ARG A 172 0.24 21.42 -5.70
N ARG A 173 -0.93 22.04 -5.81
CA ARG A 173 -1.89 22.21 -4.70
C ARG A 173 -2.34 20.84 -4.17
N VAL A 174 -2.75 19.93 -5.05
CA VAL A 174 -3.10 18.55 -4.66
C VAL A 174 -1.95 17.85 -3.94
N LYS A 175 -0.71 17.97 -4.41
CA LYS A 175 0.45 17.38 -3.72
C LYS A 175 0.61 17.92 -2.29
N ARG A 176 0.43 19.24 -2.11
CA ARG A 176 0.48 19.88 -0.79
C ARG A 176 -0.64 19.40 0.13
N GLU A 177 -1.88 19.37 -0.36
CA GLU A 177 -3.03 18.93 0.45
C GLU A 177 -2.93 17.46 0.85
N VAL A 178 -2.49 16.59 -0.07
CA VAL A 178 -2.23 15.18 0.27
C VAL A 178 -1.14 15.05 1.34
N SER A 179 -0.07 15.86 1.24
CA SER A 179 1.00 15.86 2.25
C SER A 179 0.50 16.31 3.62
N LYS A 180 -0.30 17.39 3.67
CA LYS A 180 -0.90 17.90 4.91
C LYS A 180 -1.86 16.88 5.52
N ALA A 181 -2.74 16.28 4.72
CA ALA A 181 -3.71 15.29 5.19
C ALA A 181 -3.01 14.05 5.77
N LYS A 182 -1.94 13.58 5.12
CA LYS A 182 -1.09 12.51 5.65
C LYS A 182 -0.44 12.90 6.98
N GLN A 183 0.16 14.08 7.04
CA GLN A 183 0.82 14.56 8.26
C GLN A 183 -0.17 14.65 9.42
N LYS A 184 -1.32 15.30 9.20
CA LYS A 184 -2.38 15.45 10.20
C LYS A 184 -2.86 14.10 10.72
N ALA A 185 -3.12 13.16 9.82
CA ALA A 185 -3.58 11.84 10.21
C ALA A 185 -2.48 11.09 11.00
N TYR A 186 -1.19 11.23 10.66
CA TYR A 186 -0.10 10.69 11.48
C TYR A 186 -0.06 11.34 12.87
N ASP A 187 -0.15 12.66 12.94
CA ASP A 187 -0.13 13.40 14.20
C ASP A 187 -1.30 12.99 15.12
N GLU A 188 -2.50 12.79 14.56
CA GLU A 188 -3.67 12.30 15.29
C GLU A 188 -3.46 10.88 15.84
N LEU A 189 -2.87 9.96 15.04
CA LEU A 189 -2.55 8.61 15.50
C LEU A 189 -1.53 8.62 16.64
N TYR A 190 -0.49 9.46 16.56
CA TYR A 190 0.52 9.58 17.61
C TYR A 190 -0.04 10.23 18.87
N THR A 191 -0.85 11.28 18.73
CA THR A 191 -1.48 11.99 19.86
C THR A 191 -2.43 11.06 20.60
N SER A 192 -3.30 10.35 19.87
CA SER A 192 -4.23 9.38 20.47
C SER A 192 -3.49 8.27 21.21
N LYS A 193 -2.36 7.79 20.68
CA LYS A 193 -1.53 6.77 21.33
C LYS A 193 -0.84 7.30 22.59
N LEU A 194 -0.36 8.53 22.58
CA LEU A 194 0.23 9.18 23.75
C LEU A 194 -0.83 9.47 24.83
N GLU A 195 -2.04 9.85 24.44
CA GLU A 195 -3.17 10.06 25.36
C GLU A 195 -3.58 8.74 26.03
N LEU A 196 -3.65 7.64 25.29
CA LEU A 196 -3.94 6.32 25.87
C LEU A 196 -2.88 5.89 26.89
N LEU A 197 -1.59 6.08 26.59
CA LEU A 197 -0.50 5.82 27.53
C LEU A 197 -0.59 6.72 28.78
N ARG A 198 -1.02 7.97 28.60
CA ARG A 198 -1.23 8.89 29.72
C ARG A 198 -2.40 8.46 30.61
N ILE A 199 -3.50 8.01 30.03
CA ILE A 199 -4.66 7.46 30.75
C ILE A 199 -4.28 6.18 31.51
N GLU A 200 -3.50 5.28 30.90
CA GLU A 200 -2.98 4.08 31.58
C GLU A 200 -2.09 4.44 32.78
N MET A 201 -1.22 5.44 32.62
CA MET A 201 -0.31 5.89 33.69
C MET A 201 -1.06 6.62 34.80
N GLU A 202 -2.07 7.44 34.49
CA GLU A 202 -2.94 8.10 35.47
C GLU A 202 -3.80 7.07 36.21
N GLY A 203 -4.36 6.08 35.50
CA GLY A 203 -5.05 4.93 36.10
C GLY A 203 -4.15 4.14 37.04
N CYS A 204 -2.90 3.85 36.64
CA CYS A 204 -1.93 3.16 37.48
C CYS A 204 -1.52 3.99 38.72
N SER A 205 -1.48 5.32 38.58
CA SER A 205 -1.21 6.26 39.68
C SER A 205 -2.37 6.34 40.68
N GLN A 206 -3.62 6.32 40.19
CA GLN A 206 -4.83 6.28 41.01
C GLN A 206 -4.92 4.97 41.79
N VAL A 207 -4.63 3.84 41.15
CA VAL A 207 -4.52 2.51 41.78
C VAL A 207 -3.46 2.53 42.89
N ARG A 208 -2.25 3.06 42.64
CA ARG A 208 -1.20 3.19 43.69
C ARG A 208 -1.58 4.12 44.85
N ARG A 209 -2.52 5.06 44.67
CA ARG A 209 -3.01 5.94 45.74
C ARG A 209 -4.04 5.21 46.62
N VAL A 210 -4.90 4.38 46.03
CA VAL A 210 -5.84 3.51 46.76
C VAL A 210 -5.10 2.48 47.60
N TYR A 211 -4.08 1.80 47.04
CA TYR A 211 -3.28 0.81 47.78
C TYR A 211 -2.36 1.40 48.87
N ARG A 212 -2.11 2.71 48.89
CA ARG A 212 -1.35 3.39 49.97
C ARG A 212 -2.23 4.04 51.03
N GLY A 213 -3.55 4.13 50.82
CA GLY A 213 -4.49 4.74 51.75
C GLY A 213 -5.04 3.81 52.83
N ASP A 214 -4.99 2.49 52.62
CA ASP A 214 -5.70 1.51 53.46
C ASP A 214 -4.79 0.78 54.48
N GLY A 215 -3.69 1.41 54.88
CA GLY A 215 -2.68 0.84 55.79
C GLY A 215 -2.77 1.31 57.25
N ARG A 216 -3.90 1.86 57.71
CA ARG A 216 -4.11 2.20 59.12
C ARG A 216 -5.49 1.78 59.61
N ASN A 217 -5.69 0.48 59.76
CA ASN A 217 -6.52 -0.03 60.85
C ASN A 217 -6.05 -1.42 61.23
N THR A 218 -5.35 -1.52 62.36
CA THR A 218 -5.61 -2.47 63.45
C THR A 218 -4.44 -2.46 64.46
N LEU A 219 -4.81 -2.45 65.74
CA LEU A 219 -4.09 -2.94 66.93
C LEU A 219 -3.69 -1.89 67.98
N ARG A 220 -4.63 -1.62 68.90
CA ARG A 220 -4.50 -1.55 70.38
C ARG A 220 -5.96 -1.55 70.89
N SER A 221 -6.47 -2.65 71.45
CA SER A 221 -6.35 -3.03 72.87
C SER A 221 -6.66 -1.86 73.80
#